data_AF-A0A1G8LZZ8-F1
#
_entry.id   AF-A0A1G8LZZ8-F1
#
_cell.length_a   1.000
_cell.length_b   1.000
_cell.length_c   1.000
_cell.angle_alpha   90.00
_cell.angle_beta   90.00
_cell.angle_gamma   90.00
#
_symmetry.space_group_name_H-M   'P 1'
#
loop_
_entity.id
_entity.type
_entity.pdbx_description
1 polymer ?
#
loop_
_entity_poly.entity_id
_entity_poly.type
_entity_poly.pdbx_seq_one_letter_code
_entity_poly.pdbx_strand_id
1 'polypeptide(L)'
;MNRHSTYNYAFNNPIRFTDPDGMEPYDPIITITNQIVGWTQQKLVGNYTKGKNDYLTIGVPLYKAVVTYDEDTNFKMEFMVTRDSWVVSQDKGNTMTLDNIAFEPKASGSNEYDTEFIDVYPHSNDTAAFELRQDGSKILDSEPRKNDKGQDATSASSVMIHVGGVYKNEEENKIRHSGSLAYFGIVNNNNSMKNTSDSEAKRVIGGIRKQTDKDSMFGYSNVKVIIQPRTNVQRTQEVKKPSNTN
;
A
#
# COMPACT_ATOMS: atom_id res chain seq x y z
N MET A 1 5.78 -24.91 -16.11
CA MET A 1 6.10 -23.90 -15.08
C MET A 1 6.60 -24.68 -13.88
N ASN A 2 7.91 -24.84 -13.79
CA ASN A 2 8.51 -25.71 -12.79
C ASN A 2 8.50 -24.99 -11.45
N ARG A 3 8.13 -25.73 -10.39
CA ARG A 3 8.25 -25.32 -8.99
C ARG A 3 9.64 -24.71 -8.78
N HIS A 4 9.70 -23.47 -8.31
CA HIS A 4 10.93 -22.92 -7.73
C HIS A 4 11.22 -23.74 -6.47
N SER A 5 12.13 -24.70 -6.60
CA SER A 5 12.67 -25.43 -5.46
C SER A 5 13.74 -24.54 -4.85
N THR A 6 13.68 -24.32 -3.54
CA THR A 6 14.76 -23.69 -2.76
C THR A 6 16.07 -24.47 -2.82
N TYR A 7 16.06 -25.67 -3.39
CA TYR A 7 17.23 -26.51 -3.66
C TYR A 7 17.67 -26.51 -5.13
N ASN A 8 17.17 -25.59 -5.95
CA ASN A 8 17.59 -25.48 -7.35
C ASN A 8 18.97 -24.81 -7.43
N TYR A 9 20.00 -25.60 -7.71
CA TYR A 9 21.36 -25.11 -7.91
C TYR A 9 21.57 -24.68 -9.37
N ALA A 10 22.02 -23.43 -9.57
CA ALA A 10 22.46 -22.93 -10.87
C ALA A 10 21.42 -23.12 -12.00
N PHE A 11 20.12 -22.95 -11.70
CA PHE A 11 19.01 -23.15 -12.66
C PHE A 11 18.95 -24.56 -13.26
N ASN A 12 19.43 -25.58 -12.55
CA ASN A 12 19.70 -26.93 -13.06
C ASN A 12 20.67 -26.95 -14.25
N ASN A 13 21.54 -25.94 -14.40
CA ASN A 13 22.56 -25.84 -15.45
C ASN A 13 23.94 -25.42 -14.88
N PRO A 14 24.54 -26.26 -14.04
CA PRO A 14 25.83 -25.98 -13.38
C PRO A 14 27.03 -25.97 -14.34
N ILE A 15 26.83 -26.33 -15.60
CA ILE A 15 27.87 -26.26 -16.65
C ILE A 15 28.04 -24.81 -17.12
N ARG A 16 26.96 -24.02 -17.10
CA ARG A 16 26.97 -22.63 -17.55
C ARG A 16 26.95 -21.62 -16.43
N PHE A 17 26.36 -21.98 -15.29
CA PHE A 17 26.19 -21.08 -14.16
C PHE A 17 26.82 -21.70 -12.92
N THR A 18 27.50 -20.87 -12.15
CA THR A 18 27.97 -21.21 -10.81
C THR A 18 27.29 -20.23 -9.88
N ASP A 19 26.70 -20.74 -8.81
CA ASP A 19 26.19 -19.94 -7.69
C ASP A 19 27.35 -19.77 -6.68
N PRO A 20 28.09 -18.64 -6.71
CA PRO A 20 29.38 -18.53 -6.04
C PRO A 20 29.27 -18.33 -4.52
N ASP A 21 28.14 -17.82 -4.04
CA ASP A 21 27.84 -17.54 -2.64
C ASP A 21 26.64 -18.35 -2.10
N GLY A 22 25.90 -19.06 -2.97
CA GLY A 22 24.82 -19.98 -2.56
C GLY A 22 23.55 -19.26 -2.13
N MET A 23 23.39 -17.99 -2.51
CA MET A 23 22.34 -17.11 -1.99
C MET A 23 21.24 -16.90 -3.04
N GLU A 24 19.99 -17.12 -2.62
CA GLU A 24 18.80 -16.73 -3.39
C GLU A 24 18.90 -15.23 -3.76
N PRO A 25 18.53 -14.80 -4.98
CA PRO A 25 18.59 -13.39 -5.38
C PRO A 25 17.96 -12.52 -4.30
N TYR A 26 18.72 -11.52 -3.82
CA TYR A 26 18.26 -10.62 -2.78
C TYR A 26 17.30 -9.63 -3.43
N ASP A 27 16.12 -9.47 -2.84
CA ASP A 27 15.09 -8.57 -3.34
C ASP A 27 15.12 -7.23 -2.60
N PRO A 28 14.84 -6.08 -3.23
CA PRO A 28 14.59 -4.85 -2.49
C PRO A 28 13.46 -5.06 -1.47
N ILE A 29 13.68 -4.64 -0.24
CA ILE A 29 12.74 -4.83 0.87
C ILE A 29 12.13 -3.49 1.24
N ILE A 30 10.81 -3.38 1.08
CA ILE A 30 10.02 -2.26 1.62
C ILE A 30 9.58 -2.63 3.04
N THR A 31 10.00 -1.87 4.05
CA THR A 31 9.49 -2.03 5.43
C THR A 31 8.53 -0.90 5.77
N ILE A 32 7.24 -1.22 5.92
CA ILE A 32 6.21 -0.30 6.42
C ILE A 32 6.20 -0.36 7.95
N THR A 33 6.54 0.74 8.59
CA THR A 33 6.75 0.79 10.04
C THR A 33 5.49 1.21 10.81
N ASN A 34 5.59 1.16 12.14
CA ASN A 34 4.61 1.72 13.05
C ASN A 34 4.90 3.19 13.43
N GLN A 35 6.00 3.79 12.93
CA GLN A 35 6.37 5.16 13.25
C GLN A 35 5.48 6.15 12.49
N ILE A 36 4.65 6.89 13.23
CA ILE A 36 3.87 8.01 12.68
C ILE A 36 4.81 9.20 12.45
N VAL A 37 4.75 9.75 11.24
CA VAL A 37 5.62 10.87 10.79
C VAL A 37 4.85 12.06 10.24
N GLY A 38 3.52 11.96 10.17
CA GLY A 38 2.68 13.05 9.69
C GLY A 38 1.21 12.68 9.62
N TRP A 39 0.44 13.53 8.93
CA TRP A 39 -0.99 13.37 8.73
C TRP A 39 -1.37 13.82 7.32
N THR A 40 -2.39 13.20 6.75
CA THR A 40 -3.01 13.64 5.50
C THR A 40 -4.53 13.51 5.58
N GLN A 41 -5.23 14.04 4.58
CA GLN A 41 -6.67 13.87 4.40
C GLN A 41 -6.94 12.70 3.44
N GLN A 42 -7.85 11.82 3.83
CA GLN A 42 -8.35 10.72 3.00
C GLN A 42 -9.85 10.91 2.78
N LYS A 43 -10.34 10.63 1.58
CA LYS A 43 -11.78 10.62 1.28
C LYS A 43 -12.47 9.51 2.05
N LEU A 44 -13.59 9.82 2.70
CA LEU A 44 -14.48 8.81 3.28
C LEU A 44 -15.19 8.03 2.16
N VAL A 45 -15.06 6.70 2.22
CA VAL A 45 -15.69 5.76 1.29
C VAL A 45 -17.01 5.27 1.89
N GLY A 46 -18.01 5.02 1.03
CA GLY A 46 -19.32 4.53 1.45
C GLY A 46 -20.46 5.49 1.09
N ASN A 47 -21.67 5.13 1.55
CA ASN A 47 -22.90 5.86 1.25
C ASN A 47 -23.28 6.79 2.41
N TYR A 48 -23.34 8.09 2.13
CA TYR A 48 -23.71 9.12 3.11
C TYR A 48 -24.22 10.38 2.42
N THR A 49 -25.00 11.19 3.14
CA THR A 49 -25.40 12.52 2.66
C THR A 49 -24.24 13.50 2.78
N LYS A 50 -23.77 14.00 1.64
CA LYS A 50 -22.56 14.83 1.50
C LYS A 50 -22.81 16.33 1.64
N GLY A 51 -24.08 16.76 1.59
CA GLY A 51 -24.45 18.18 1.59
C GLY A 51 -23.96 18.88 0.32
N LYS A 52 -23.30 20.04 0.48
CA LYS A 52 -22.72 20.82 -0.63
C LYS A 52 -21.37 20.29 -1.14
N ASN A 53 -20.79 19.30 -0.47
CA ASN A 53 -19.48 18.75 -0.82
C ASN A 53 -19.60 17.56 -1.77
N ASP A 54 -18.61 17.37 -2.65
CA ASP A 54 -18.51 16.20 -3.54
C ASP A 54 -18.32 14.88 -2.75
N TYR A 55 -17.63 14.97 -1.62
CA TYR A 55 -17.34 13.91 -0.64
C TYR A 55 -16.82 14.55 0.65
N LEU A 56 -16.84 13.78 1.74
CA LEU A 56 -16.23 14.17 3.01
C LEU A 56 -14.84 13.53 3.13
N THR A 57 -13.96 14.17 3.91
CA THR A 57 -12.61 13.65 4.21
C THR A 57 -12.43 13.42 5.71
N ILE A 58 -11.42 12.62 6.04
CA ILE A 58 -10.97 12.39 7.40
C ILE A 58 -9.44 12.46 7.47
N GLY A 59 -8.92 12.98 8.57
CA GLY A 59 -7.49 12.95 8.85
C GLY A 59 -7.02 11.54 9.18
N VAL A 60 -5.96 11.08 8.52
CA VAL A 60 -5.32 9.78 8.79
C VAL A 60 -3.82 9.95 9.02
N PRO A 61 -3.21 9.15 9.90
CA PRO A 61 -1.78 9.20 10.15
C PRO A 61 -0.99 8.70 8.94
N LEU A 62 0.18 9.30 8.74
CA LEU A 62 1.21 8.85 7.81
C LEU A 62 2.27 8.07 8.57
N TYR A 63 2.60 6.90 8.06
CA TYR A 63 3.61 6.01 8.63
C TYR A 63 4.86 6.03 7.77
N LYS A 64 6.03 5.99 8.42
CA LYS A 64 7.30 5.86 7.73
C LYS A 64 7.40 4.49 7.06
N ALA A 65 7.84 4.49 5.81
CA ALA A 65 8.28 3.32 5.08
C ALA A 65 9.73 3.52 4.63
N VAL A 66 10.52 2.46 4.68
CA VAL A 66 11.92 2.47 4.24
C VAL A 66 12.15 1.37 3.21
N VAL A 67 13.08 1.60 2.30
CA VAL A 67 13.55 0.60 1.34
C VAL A 67 15.02 0.35 1.60
N THR A 68 15.39 -0.93 1.67
CA THR A 68 16.77 -1.41 1.69
C THR A 68 16.98 -2.42 0.58
N TYR A 69 18.22 -2.57 0.15
CA TYR A 69 18.61 -3.58 -0.82
C TYR A 69 19.99 -4.11 -0.45
N ASP A 70 20.11 -5.41 -0.24
CA ASP A 70 21.35 -5.98 0.31
C ASP A 70 22.48 -5.98 -0.73
N GLU A 71 22.17 -6.11 -2.02
CA GLU A 71 23.17 -6.05 -3.10
C GLU A 71 23.68 -4.61 -3.36
N ASP A 72 22.90 -3.59 -3.02
CA ASP A 72 23.33 -2.19 -3.03
C ASP A 72 23.05 -1.55 -1.68
N THR A 73 23.97 -1.75 -0.73
CA THR A 73 23.83 -1.21 0.64
C THR A 73 23.75 0.33 0.71
N ASN A 74 24.08 1.03 -0.38
CA ASN A 74 23.92 2.48 -0.50
C ASN A 74 22.51 2.86 -0.99
N PHE A 75 21.78 1.93 -1.60
CA PHE A 75 20.41 2.13 -2.01
C PHE A 75 19.49 2.13 -0.79
N LYS A 76 19.06 3.34 -0.42
CA LYS A 76 18.10 3.56 0.66
C LYS A 76 17.06 4.56 0.18
N MET A 77 15.80 4.24 0.43
CA MET A 77 14.72 5.21 0.28
C MET A 77 13.93 5.31 1.57
N GLU A 78 13.43 6.51 1.82
CA GLU A 78 12.43 6.77 2.84
C GLU A 78 11.24 7.46 2.16
N PHE A 79 10.04 7.06 2.56
CA PHE A 79 8.79 7.65 2.10
C PHE A 79 7.71 7.43 3.16
N MET A 80 6.51 7.95 2.91
CA MET A 80 5.40 7.89 3.84
C MET A 80 4.20 7.21 3.21
N VAL A 81 3.46 6.43 4.02
CA VAL A 81 2.25 5.76 3.58
C VAL A 81 1.08 5.97 4.54
N THR A 82 -0.14 6.05 4.02
CA THR A 82 -1.33 5.82 4.84
C THR A 82 -1.50 4.33 5.10
N ARG A 83 -1.99 3.96 6.29
CA ARG A 83 -2.38 2.57 6.61
C ARG A 83 -3.88 2.42 6.89
N ASP A 84 -4.52 3.49 7.38
CA ASP A 84 -5.94 3.46 7.70
C ASP A 84 -6.83 3.58 6.47
N SER A 85 -8.01 2.97 6.56
CA SER A 85 -9.02 2.93 5.49
C SER A 85 -10.41 3.04 6.11
N TRP A 86 -10.93 4.25 6.21
CA TRP A 86 -12.21 4.50 6.86
C TRP A 86 -13.38 4.45 5.89
N VAL A 87 -14.35 3.58 6.19
CA VAL A 87 -15.63 3.49 5.45
C VAL A 87 -16.77 3.93 6.34
N VAL A 88 -17.77 4.60 5.77
CA VAL A 88 -19.01 4.94 6.46
C VAL A 88 -19.88 3.70 6.54
N SER A 89 -20.07 3.17 7.76
CA SER A 89 -20.95 2.02 8.01
C SER A 89 -22.37 2.45 8.41
N GLN A 90 -22.53 3.63 9.01
CA GLN A 90 -23.83 4.19 9.31
C GLN A 90 -23.84 5.72 9.20
N ASP A 91 -24.83 6.25 8.50
CA ASP A 91 -25.15 7.68 8.49
C ASP A 91 -26.35 7.94 9.42
N LYS A 92 -26.15 8.76 10.46
CA LYS A 92 -27.18 9.14 11.47
C LYS A 92 -27.63 10.60 11.31
N GLY A 93 -27.44 11.21 10.15
CA GLY A 93 -27.78 12.59 9.89
C GLY A 93 -26.67 13.56 10.34
N ASN A 94 -26.54 13.79 11.65
CA ASN A 94 -25.55 14.72 12.23
C ASN A 94 -24.22 14.04 12.58
N THR A 95 -24.24 12.73 12.81
CA THR A 95 -23.05 11.91 13.06
C THR A 95 -22.97 10.78 12.06
N MET A 96 -21.78 10.20 11.95
CA MET A 96 -21.53 8.99 11.17
C MET A 96 -20.73 8.00 12.01
N THR A 97 -21.07 6.73 11.89
CA THR A 97 -20.21 5.64 12.35
C THR A 97 -19.32 5.22 11.21
N LEU A 98 -18.01 5.15 11.49
CA LEU A 98 -16.98 4.75 10.56
C LEU A 98 -16.34 3.46 11.04
N ASP A 99 -16.13 2.52 10.13
CA ASP A 99 -15.32 1.33 10.37
C ASP A 99 -13.98 1.44 9.65
N ASN A 100 -12.90 1.09 10.35
CA ASN A 100 -11.56 1.03 9.77
C ASN A 100 -11.33 -0.37 9.20
N ILE A 101 -11.36 -0.45 7.88
CA ILE A 101 -11.18 -1.69 7.13
C ILE A 101 -9.70 -1.95 6.80
N ALA A 102 -8.77 -1.22 7.42
CA ALA A 102 -7.33 -1.36 7.20
C ALA A 102 -6.86 -2.81 7.29
N PHE A 103 -5.98 -3.17 6.36
CA PHE A 103 -5.27 -4.44 6.38
C PHE A 103 -4.21 -4.42 7.49
N GLU A 104 -4.19 -5.48 8.29
CA GLU A 104 -3.13 -5.73 9.26
C GLU A 104 -2.73 -7.21 9.16
N PRO A 105 -1.42 -7.53 9.18
CA PRO A 105 -0.95 -8.90 9.17
C PRO A 105 -1.53 -9.70 10.35
N LYS A 106 -2.00 -10.93 10.10
CA LYS A 106 -2.58 -11.83 11.10
C LYS A 106 -1.65 -12.16 12.28
N ALA A 107 -0.35 -12.11 12.07
CA ALA A 107 0.64 -12.34 13.12
C ALA A 107 1.98 -11.72 12.73
N SER A 108 2.85 -11.49 13.72
CA SER A 108 4.20 -10.96 13.49
C SER A 108 5.13 -11.90 12.72
N GLY A 109 4.76 -13.17 12.52
CA GLY A 109 5.48 -14.11 11.66
C GLY A 109 4.82 -14.33 10.29
N SER A 110 3.74 -13.60 9.98
CA SER A 110 3.01 -13.68 8.71
C SER A 110 2.94 -12.31 8.04
N ASN A 111 3.96 -11.47 8.29
CA ASN A 111 3.97 -10.06 7.92
C ASN A 111 4.93 -9.74 6.78
N GLU A 112 5.43 -10.77 6.11
CA GLU A 112 6.27 -10.70 4.91
C GLU A 112 5.44 -11.07 3.68
N TYR A 113 5.64 -10.32 2.62
CA TYR A 113 4.89 -10.42 1.37
C TYR A 113 5.84 -10.23 0.19
N ASP A 114 5.57 -10.94 -0.89
CA ASP A 114 6.10 -10.61 -2.21
C ASP A 114 5.20 -9.56 -2.87
N THR A 115 5.61 -9.08 -4.04
CA THR A 115 4.78 -8.17 -4.82
C THR A 115 4.72 -8.53 -6.29
N GLU A 116 3.61 -8.16 -6.90
CA GLU A 116 3.47 -8.08 -8.35
C GLU A 116 3.39 -6.60 -8.75
N PHE A 117 4.18 -6.24 -9.74
CA PHE A 117 4.21 -4.89 -10.28
C PHE A 117 3.04 -4.66 -11.24
N ILE A 118 2.36 -3.52 -11.08
CA ILE A 118 1.27 -3.07 -11.94
C ILE A 118 1.70 -1.74 -12.56
N ASP A 119 1.82 -1.71 -13.88
CA ASP A 119 2.32 -0.55 -14.64
C ASP A 119 1.45 0.72 -14.47
N VAL A 120 0.14 0.54 -14.26
CA VAL A 120 -0.84 1.64 -14.26
C VAL A 120 -1.92 1.43 -13.19
N TYR A 121 -1.98 2.36 -12.23
CA TYR A 121 -2.95 2.42 -11.14
C TYR A 121 -3.04 3.84 -10.54
N PRO A 122 -4.22 4.31 -10.07
CA PRO A 122 -5.54 3.66 -10.15
C PRO A 122 -6.19 3.73 -11.53
N HIS A 123 -5.82 4.70 -12.39
CA HIS A 123 -6.40 4.86 -13.72
C HIS A 123 -5.34 5.12 -14.81
N SER A 124 -5.75 4.97 -16.08
CA SER A 124 -4.97 5.10 -17.31
C SER A 124 -3.90 6.22 -17.31
N ASN A 125 -2.65 5.83 -17.06
CA ASN A 125 -1.39 6.61 -16.98
C ASN A 125 -0.97 7.22 -15.63
N ASP A 126 -1.72 6.99 -14.53
CA ASP A 126 -1.46 7.61 -13.22
C ASP A 126 -0.03 7.29 -12.69
N THR A 127 0.08 6.27 -11.85
CA THR A 127 1.29 5.83 -11.18
C THR A 127 1.34 4.31 -11.30
N ALA A 128 2.49 3.69 -11.08
CA ALA A 128 2.52 2.24 -10.91
C ALA A 128 2.02 1.85 -9.51
N ALA A 129 1.84 0.55 -9.28
CA ALA A 129 1.54 -0.01 -7.97
C ALA A 129 2.32 -1.31 -7.74
N PHE A 130 2.45 -1.69 -6.47
CA PHE A 130 2.85 -3.03 -6.06
C PHE A 130 1.66 -3.72 -5.40
N GLU A 131 1.14 -4.78 -5.99
CA GLU A 131 0.12 -5.66 -5.38
C GLU A 131 0.81 -6.70 -4.51
N LEU A 132 0.42 -6.79 -3.24
CA LEU A 132 0.98 -7.72 -2.28
C LEU A 132 0.52 -9.15 -2.56
N ARG A 133 1.45 -10.09 -2.45
CA ARG A 133 1.23 -11.53 -2.56
C ARG A 133 1.88 -12.26 -1.38
N GLN A 134 1.28 -13.38 -0.99
CA GLN A 134 1.87 -14.29 0.00
C GLN A 134 1.59 -15.71 -0.47
N ASP A 135 2.62 -16.56 -0.52
CA ASP A 135 2.54 -17.93 -1.04
C ASP A 135 1.92 -18.00 -2.45
N GLY A 136 2.22 -17.01 -3.30
CA GLY A 136 1.69 -16.88 -4.66
C GLY A 136 0.21 -16.43 -4.75
N SER A 137 -0.45 -16.21 -3.62
CA SER A 137 -1.84 -15.76 -3.53
C SER A 137 -1.95 -14.25 -3.35
N LYS A 138 -2.92 -13.63 -4.01
CA LYS A 138 -3.34 -12.23 -3.77
C LYS A 138 -4.39 -12.08 -2.66
N ILE A 139 -4.85 -13.20 -2.11
CA ILE A 139 -5.72 -13.24 -0.92
C ILE A 139 -4.80 -13.45 0.26
N LEU A 140 -4.73 -12.44 1.12
CA LEU A 140 -3.82 -12.36 2.24
C LEU A 140 -4.59 -12.53 3.54
N ASP A 141 -4.08 -13.38 4.42
CA ASP A 141 -4.58 -13.51 5.78
C ASP A 141 -4.40 -12.19 6.54
N SER A 142 -5.46 -11.75 7.23
CA SER A 142 -5.45 -10.51 8.01
C SER A 142 -5.93 -10.75 9.43
N GLU A 143 -5.57 -9.82 10.32
CA GLU A 143 -6.29 -9.65 11.57
C GLU A 143 -7.81 -9.47 11.30
N PRO A 144 -8.68 -9.89 12.24
CA PRO A 144 -10.11 -9.66 12.14
C PRO A 144 -10.45 -8.17 11.92
N ARG A 145 -11.28 -7.92 10.91
CA ARG A 145 -11.75 -6.57 10.52
C ARG A 145 -13.11 -6.64 9.84
N LYS A 146 -13.73 -5.49 9.61
CA LYS A 146 -14.83 -5.38 8.64
C LYS A 146 -14.27 -5.24 7.23
N ASN A 147 -14.98 -5.76 6.22
CA ASN A 147 -14.74 -5.44 4.82
C ASN A 147 -15.55 -4.20 4.38
N ASP A 148 -15.41 -3.81 3.11
CA ASP A 148 -16.11 -2.69 2.48
C ASP A 148 -17.65 -2.85 2.44
N LYS A 149 -18.15 -4.06 2.70
CA LYS A 149 -19.59 -4.39 2.82
C LYS A 149 -20.05 -4.48 4.28
N GLY A 150 -19.21 -4.17 5.25
CA GLY A 150 -19.51 -4.25 6.68
C GLY A 150 -19.58 -5.67 7.25
N GLN A 151 -19.10 -6.67 6.50
CA GLN A 151 -19.06 -8.07 6.94
C GLN A 151 -17.74 -8.35 7.66
N ASP A 152 -17.76 -9.27 8.62
CA ASP A 152 -16.52 -9.74 9.26
C ASP A 152 -15.64 -10.48 8.25
N ALA A 153 -14.35 -10.16 8.28
CA ALA A 153 -13.34 -10.71 7.40
C ALA A 153 -12.04 -10.95 8.16
N THR A 154 -11.36 -12.04 7.81
CA THR A 154 -10.02 -12.41 8.29
C THR A 154 -9.01 -12.48 7.15
N SER A 155 -9.35 -11.86 6.02
CA SER A 155 -8.47 -11.76 4.85
C SER A 155 -8.77 -10.49 4.05
N ALA A 156 -7.82 -10.13 3.19
CA ALA A 156 -7.97 -9.05 2.22
C ALA A 156 -7.43 -9.53 0.86
N SER A 157 -8.12 -9.18 -0.21
CA SER A 157 -7.68 -9.46 -1.58
C SER A 157 -7.08 -8.21 -2.21
N SER A 158 -6.05 -8.39 -3.03
CA SER A 158 -5.50 -7.33 -3.87
C SER A 158 -5.04 -6.11 -3.06
N VAL A 159 -4.43 -6.31 -1.89
CA VAL A 159 -3.83 -5.22 -1.10
C VAL A 159 -2.64 -4.65 -1.89
N MET A 160 -2.51 -3.32 -1.94
CA MET A 160 -1.55 -2.65 -2.81
C MET A 160 -0.83 -1.51 -2.08
N ILE A 161 0.39 -1.23 -2.54
CA ILE A 161 1.12 0.02 -2.29
C ILE A 161 1.03 0.86 -3.56
N HIS A 162 0.35 2.01 -3.49
CA HIS A 162 0.12 2.89 -4.64
C HIS A 162 -0.04 4.35 -4.20
N VAL A 163 -0.27 5.29 -5.12
CA VAL A 163 -0.46 6.71 -4.77
C VAL A 163 -1.63 6.95 -3.79
N GLY A 164 -1.39 7.73 -2.74
CA GLY A 164 -2.38 8.09 -1.72
C GLY A 164 -2.43 9.60 -1.42
N GLY A 165 -3.17 9.97 -0.37
CA GLY A 165 -3.43 11.37 -0.03
C GLY A 165 -4.15 12.10 -1.16
N VAL A 166 -3.76 13.33 -1.45
CA VAL A 166 -4.20 14.11 -2.60
C VAL A 166 -3.36 13.75 -3.83
N TYR A 167 -4.03 13.39 -4.92
CA TYR A 167 -3.42 12.96 -6.17
C TYR A 167 -4.17 13.56 -7.38
N LYS A 168 -3.56 13.54 -8.56
CA LYS A 168 -4.25 13.86 -9.80
C LYS A 168 -4.94 12.60 -10.31
N ASN A 169 -6.26 12.59 -10.34
CA ASN A 169 -7.01 11.53 -11.00
C ASN A 169 -7.04 11.82 -12.51
N GLU A 170 -6.33 11.00 -13.29
CA GLU A 170 -6.18 11.23 -14.73
C GLU A 170 -7.43 10.83 -15.53
N GLU A 171 -8.27 9.90 -15.04
CA GLU A 171 -9.56 9.55 -15.69
C GLU A 171 -10.51 10.76 -15.73
N GLU A 172 -10.63 11.46 -14.61
CA GLU A 172 -11.48 12.64 -14.50
C GLU A 172 -10.75 13.95 -14.85
N ASN A 173 -9.43 13.89 -15.02
CA ASN A 173 -8.53 15.03 -15.15
C ASN A 173 -8.73 16.07 -14.01
N LYS A 174 -8.77 15.58 -12.75
CA LYS A 174 -9.04 16.41 -11.55
C LYS A 174 -8.15 16.02 -10.37
N ILE A 175 -7.76 16.99 -9.57
CA ILE A 175 -7.09 16.74 -8.29
C ILE A 175 -8.12 16.29 -7.25
N ARG A 176 -7.88 15.17 -6.57
CA ARG A 176 -8.80 14.58 -5.59
C ARG A 176 -8.07 14.01 -4.38
N HIS A 177 -8.79 13.87 -3.27
CA HIS A 177 -8.37 13.01 -2.17
C HIS A 177 -8.65 11.55 -2.55
N SER A 178 -7.66 10.69 -2.33
CA SER A 178 -7.81 9.24 -2.43
C SER A 178 -8.73 8.71 -1.34
N GLY A 179 -9.57 7.73 -1.70
CA GLY A 179 -10.16 6.81 -0.75
C GLY A 179 -9.30 5.55 -0.69
N SER A 180 -9.36 4.80 0.41
CA SER A 180 -8.63 3.54 0.54
C SER A 180 -9.56 2.38 0.87
N LEU A 181 -9.31 1.23 0.24
CA LEU A 181 -9.99 -0.04 0.51
C LEU A 181 -8.97 -1.06 1.05
N ALA A 182 -8.31 -0.69 2.15
CA ALA A 182 -7.23 -1.45 2.79
C ALA A 182 -5.85 -1.35 2.09
N TYR A 183 -5.63 -0.31 1.29
CA TYR A 183 -4.36 -0.05 0.61
C TYR A 183 -3.38 0.80 1.42
N PHE A 184 -2.10 0.71 1.07
CA PHE A 184 -1.02 1.57 1.55
C PHE A 184 -0.76 2.72 0.56
N GLY A 185 -1.27 3.91 0.88
CA GLY A 185 -1.18 5.06 -0.02
C GLY A 185 0.10 5.85 0.17
N ILE A 186 1.00 5.91 -0.81
CA ILE A 186 2.21 6.73 -0.82
C ILE A 186 1.83 8.21 -0.82
N VAL A 187 2.36 8.97 0.13
CA VAL A 187 2.04 10.39 0.31
C VAL A 187 3.31 11.22 0.35
N ASN A 188 3.34 12.30 -0.43
CA ASN A 188 4.43 13.26 -0.42
C ASN A 188 4.39 14.16 0.84
N ASN A 189 5.54 14.74 1.18
CA ASN A 189 5.59 15.73 2.25
C ASN A 189 4.76 16.97 1.92
N ASN A 190 4.05 17.51 2.91
CA ASN A 190 3.12 18.65 2.74
C ASN A 190 2.05 18.42 1.65
N ASN A 191 1.52 17.20 1.58
CA ASN A 191 0.49 16.82 0.62
C ASN A 191 -0.73 17.76 0.65
N SER A 192 -1.14 18.26 -0.51
CA SER A 192 -2.26 19.19 -0.63
C SER A 192 -2.80 19.25 -2.07
N MET A 193 -3.90 19.98 -2.27
CA MET A 193 -4.48 20.25 -3.60
C MET A 193 -3.53 20.94 -4.58
N LYS A 194 -2.41 21.51 -4.10
CA LYS A 194 -1.36 22.14 -4.93
C LYS A 194 -0.06 21.33 -4.98
N ASN A 195 0.05 20.28 -4.17
CA ASN A 195 1.26 19.49 -4.00
C ASN A 195 0.85 18.02 -3.87
N THR A 196 0.56 17.41 -5.01
CA THR A 196 -0.01 16.05 -5.09
C THR A 196 1.06 14.97 -4.94
N SER A 197 0.65 13.75 -4.58
CA SER A 197 1.55 12.62 -4.32
C SER A 197 2.11 11.94 -5.57
N ASP A 198 1.66 12.32 -6.77
CA ASP A 198 1.96 11.62 -8.03
C ASP A 198 3.46 11.50 -8.32
N SER A 199 4.21 12.60 -8.12
CA SER A 199 5.65 12.63 -8.33
C SER A 199 6.40 11.75 -7.33
N GLU A 200 5.92 11.71 -6.09
CA GLU A 200 6.50 10.88 -5.03
C GLU A 200 6.23 9.39 -5.27
N ALA A 201 5.00 9.03 -5.63
CA ALA A 201 4.68 7.66 -6.01
C ALA A 201 5.52 7.18 -7.21
N LYS A 202 5.69 8.03 -8.24
CA LYS A 202 6.58 7.76 -9.38
C LYS A 202 8.04 7.61 -8.97
N ARG A 203 8.53 8.46 -8.06
CA ARG A 203 9.90 8.39 -7.52
C ARG A 203 10.14 7.08 -6.78
N VAL A 204 9.25 6.73 -5.86
CA VAL A 204 9.37 5.54 -5.02
C VAL A 204 9.26 4.28 -5.86
N ILE A 205 8.14 4.09 -6.57
CA ILE A 205 7.87 2.84 -7.28
C ILE A 205 8.83 2.68 -8.47
N GLY A 206 9.03 3.73 -9.25
CA GLY A 206 9.99 3.71 -10.37
C GLY A 206 11.43 3.58 -9.91
N GLY A 207 11.80 4.13 -8.75
CA GLY A 207 13.14 3.98 -8.18
C GLY A 207 13.42 2.54 -7.74
N ILE A 208 12.45 1.89 -7.10
CA ILE A 208 12.56 0.48 -6.68
C ILE A 208 12.62 -0.40 -7.92
N ARG A 209 11.73 -0.18 -8.88
CA ARG A 209 11.67 -0.96 -10.14
C ARG A 209 12.98 -0.89 -10.94
N LYS A 210 13.58 0.29 -11.04
CA LYS A 210 14.89 0.45 -11.67
C LYS A 210 15.99 -0.37 -11.02
N GLN A 211 15.91 -0.60 -9.70
CA GLN A 211 16.88 -1.44 -9.02
C GLN A 211 16.65 -2.91 -9.36
N THR A 212 15.39 -3.38 -9.35
CA THR A 212 15.04 -4.76 -9.74
C THR A 212 15.30 -5.08 -11.21
N ASP A 213 15.29 -4.08 -12.08
CA ASP A 213 15.51 -4.26 -13.53
C ASP A 213 17.00 -4.39 -13.88
N LYS A 214 17.92 -3.95 -13.01
CA LYS A 214 19.36 -4.14 -13.22
C LYS A 214 19.75 -5.62 -13.29
N ASP A 215 18.95 -6.47 -12.67
CA ASP A 215 19.15 -7.91 -12.63
C ASP A 215 18.44 -8.66 -13.77
N SER A 216 17.91 -7.93 -14.77
CA SER A 216 17.13 -8.48 -15.91
C SER A 216 17.83 -9.59 -16.71
N MET A 217 19.13 -9.79 -16.54
CA MET A 217 19.88 -10.92 -17.08
C MET A 217 19.51 -12.26 -16.43
N PHE A 218 19.04 -12.27 -15.18
CA PHE A 218 18.65 -13.45 -14.40
C PHE A 218 17.15 -13.51 -14.10
N GLY A 219 16.42 -12.43 -14.38
CA GLY A 219 14.99 -12.28 -14.12
C GLY A 219 14.73 -10.88 -13.57
N TYR A 220 13.47 -10.48 -13.42
CA TYR A 220 13.20 -9.31 -12.58
C TYR A 220 13.30 -9.73 -11.13
N SER A 221 14.09 -9.05 -10.31
CA SER A 221 14.06 -9.27 -8.85
C SER A 221 12.65 -8.99 -8.34
N ASN A 222 12.17 -9.79 -7.40
CA ASN A 222 10.92 -9.51 -6.73
C ASN A 222 11.13 -8.31 -5.80
N VAL A 223 10.05 -7.67 -5.35
CA VAL A 223 10.13 -6.70 -4.26
C VAL A 223 9.43 -7.32 -3.07
N LYS A 224 10.17 -7.47 -1.97
CA LYS A 224 9.65 -7.95 -0.70
C LYS A 224 9.08 -6.79 0.10
N VAL A 225 8.04 -7.07 0.87
CA VAL A 225 7.39 -6.10 1.74
C VAL A 225 7.25 -6.70 3.13
N ILE A 226 7.74 -5.97 4.13
CA ILE A 226 7.53 -6.28 5.54
C ILE A 226 6.59 -5.22 6.11
N ILE A 227 5.47 -5.65 6.68
CA ILE A 227 4.52 -4.75 7.34
C ILE A 227 4.64 -4.96 8.84
N GLN A 228 5.05 -3.94 9.60
CA GLN A 228 5.06 -4.07 11.06
C GLN A 228 3.62 -4.18 11.60
N PRO A 229 3.26 -5.22 12.36
CA PRO A 229 1.93 -5.33 12.94
C PRO A 229 1.68 -4.19 13.94
N ARG A 230 0.51 -3.55 13.85
CA ARG A 230 0.09 -2.57 14.87
C ARG A 230 -0.58 -3.28 16.04
N THR A 231 -0.17 -2.94 17.26
CA THR A 231 -0.75 -3.51 18.49
C THR A 231 -2.14 -2.97 18.79
N ASN A 232 -2.43 -1.73 18.39
CA ASN A 232 -3.71 -1.06 18.61
C ASN A 232 -4.19 -0.41 17.32
N VAL A 233 -5.19 -1.01 16.67
CA VAL A 233 -5.87 -0.43 15.51
C VAL A 233 -7.27 -0.05 15.92
N GLN A 234 -7.60 1.24 15.80
CA GLN A 234 -8.95 1.72 16.03
C GLN A 234 -9.87 1.15 14.94
N ARG A 235 -10.78 0.26 15.31
CA ARG A 235 -11.66 -0.45 14.37
C ARG A 235 -12.95 0.31 14.05
N THR A 236 -13.46 1.10 14.98
CA THR A 236 -14.69 1.86 14.80
C THR A 236 -14.56 3.22 15.47
N GLN A 237 -15.20 4.24 14.91
CA GLN A 237 -15.35 5.55 15.55
C GLN A 237 -16.65 6.23 15.14
N GLU A 238 -17.13 7.13 15.99
CA GLU A 238 -18.22 8.04 15.65
C GLU A 238 -17.67 9.45 15.41
N VAL A 239 -18.04 10.05 14.28
CA VAL A 239 -17.61 11.39 13.90
C VAL A 239 -18.82 12.29 13.70
N LYS A 240 -18.68 13.59 14.00
CA LYS A 240 -19.66 14.60 13.63
C LYS A 240 -19.48 14.99 12.18
N LYS A 241 -20.58 15.11 11.44
CA LYS A 241 -20.52 15.70 10.10
C LYS A 241 -20.26 17.20 10.21
N PRO A 242 -19.53 17.79 9.25
CA PRO A 242 -19.43 19.23 9.16
C PRO A 242 -20.83 19.84 8.97
N SER A 243 -21.12 20.93 9.68
CA SER A 243 -22.39 21.66 9.59
C SER A 243 -22.58 22.20 8.17
N ASN A 244 -23.79 22.07 7.62
CA ASN A 244 -24.14 22.62 6.29
C ASN A 244 -24.37 24.15 6.29
N THR A 245 -24.05 24.84 7.39
CA THR A 245 -24.26 26.28 7.54
C THR A 245 -23.03 27.05 7.05
N ASN A 246 -23.28 27.94 6.09
CA ASN A 246 -22.31 28.91 5.53
C ASN A 246 -21.66 29.76 6.62
#